data_AF-A0A925DCA3-F1
#
_entry.id   AF-A0A925DCA3-F1
#
_cell.length_a   1.000
_cell.length_b   1.000
_cell.length_c   1.000
_cell.angle_alpha   90.00
_cell.angle_beta   90.00
_cell.angle_gamma   90.00
#
_symmetry.space_group_name_H-M   'P 1'
#
loop_
_entity.id
_entity.type
_entity.pdbx_description
1 polymer ?
#
loop_
_entity_poly.entity_id
_entity_poly.type
_entity_poly.pdbx_seq_one_letter_code
_entity_poly.pdbx_strand_id
1 'polypeptide(L)'
;MATETYTDLHGRQHLLGGLTKSERAALQRLRKLAASNPDWMAYGNQFVAEMDKLLPSTGKSRRELTQTVVYRVGQDLGSRLGVAQGKMRRSDYRDELQQLIATRFRTRREFCEATGLSEDMLSHVLAKRKNLAIDTLAEALAKVGFAIHITPMADTTVST
;
A
#
# COMPACT_ATOMS: atom_id res chain seq x y z
N MET A 1 -5.77 3.27 27.48
CA MET A 1 -5.13 2.07 26.90
C MET A 1 -4.49 2.47 25.59
N ALA A 2 -3.24 2.09 25.32
CA ALA A 2 -2.58 2.46 24.08
C ALA A 2 -3.34 1.85 22.88
N THR A 3 -3.71 2.69 21.91
CA THR A 3 -4.34 2.23 20.67
C THR A 3 -3.30 1.46 19.87
N GLU A 4 -3.46 0.14 19.77
CA GLU A 4 -2.56 -0.69 18.97
C GLU A 4 -2.74 -0.32 17.48
N THR A 5 -1.71 0.29 16.88
CA THR A 5 -1.71 0.72 15.46
C THR A 5 -0.61 0.02 14.66
N TYR A 6 -0.87 -0.22 13.38
CA TYR A 6 0.11 -0.71 12.42
C TYR A 6 0.36 0.32 11.33
N THR A 7 1.61 0.61 11.02
CA THR A 7 1.99 1.51 9.92
C THR A 7 2.49 0.69 8.73
N ASP A 8 1.83 0.81 7.59
CA ASP A 8 2.19 0.08 6.37
C ASP A 8 3.37 0.73 5.60
N LEU A 9 3.83 0.11 4.50
CA LEU A 9 4.94 0.63 3.68
C LEU A 9 4.66 1.99 3.04
N HIS A 10 3.39 2.41 2.97
CA HIS A 10 2.95 3.70 2.45
C HIS A 10 2.75 4.73 3.58
N GLY A 11 3.07 4.37 4.83
CA GLY A 11 2.89 5.25 5.99
C GLY A 11 1.43 5.33 6.47
N ARG A 12 0.52 4.51 5.94
CA ARG A 12 -0.88 4.51 6.38
C ARG A 12 -1.00 3.75 7.70
N GLN A 13 -1.74 4.35 8.64
CA GLN A 13 -2.01 3.74 9.93
C GLN A 13 -3.29 2.91 9.88
N HIS A 14 -3.21 1.69 10.42
CA HIS A 14 -4.32 0.76 10.56
C HIS A 14 -4.57 0.51 12.05
N LEU A 15 -5.80 0.78 12.51
CA LEU A 15 -6.21 0.53 13.89
C LEU A 15 -6.44 -0.97 14.10
N LEU A 16 -5.76 -1.57 15.09
CA LEU A 16 -5.88 -3.00 15.40
C LEU A 16 -6.82 -3.28 16.58
N GLY A 17 -7.23 -2.23 17.30
CA GLY A 17 -8.10 -2.36 18.48
C GLY A 17 -9.47 -2.99 18.19
N GLY A 18 -9.99 -2.83 16.98
CA GLY A 18 -11.30 -3.35 16.56
C GLY A 18 -11.29 -4.79 16.02
N LEU A 19 -10.14 -5.48 16.04
CA LEU A 19 -10.05 -6.85 15.50
C LEU A 19 -10.76 -7.85 16.41
N THR A 20 -11.56 -8.72 15.81
CA THR A 20 -12.12 -9.90 16.48
C THR A 20 -11.01 -10.87 16.93
N LYS A 21 -11.35 -11.82 17.80
CA LYS A 21 -10.40 -12.84 18.26
C LYS A 21 -9.80 -13.65 17.10
N SER A 22 -10.63 -14.03 16.12
CA SER A 22 -10.20 -14.77 14.93
C SER A 22 -9.28 -13.95 14.03
N GLU A 23 -9.62 -12.68 13.81
CA GLU A 23 -8.80 -11.73 13.04
C GLU A 23 -7.44 -11.48 13.71
N ARG A 24 -7.43 -11.28 15.04
CA ARG A 24 -6.19 -11.10 15.81
C ARG A 24 -5.30 -12.34 15.74
N ALA A 25 -5.88 -13.54 15.84
CA ALA A 25 -5.14 -14.79 15.74
C ALA A 25 -4.56 -14.99 14.32
N ALA A 26 -5.33 -14.69 13.27
CA ALA A 26 -4.85 -14.75 11.90
C ALA A 26 -3.69 -13.77 11.67
N LEU A 27 -3.84 -12.52 12.13
CA LEU A 27 -2.78 -11.51 12.03
C LEU A 27 -1.51 -11.93 12.77
N GLN A 28 -1.62 -12.51 13.96
CA GLN A 28 -0.46 -13.03 14.69
C GLN A 28 0.27 -14.14 13.92
N ARG A 29 -0.47 -15.06 13.29
CA ARG A 29 0.14 -16.11 12.45
C ARG A 29 0.85 -15.53 11.24
N LEU A 30 0.24 -14.56 10.55
CA LEU A 30 0.84 -13.88 9.40
C LEU A 30 2.11 -13.12 9.80
N ARG A 31 2.10 -12.42 10.95
CA ARG A 31 3.29 -11.74 11.48
C ARG A 31 4.41 -12.73 11.78
N LYS A 32 4.09 -13.85 12.44
CA LYS A 32 5.07 -14.91 12.74
C LYS A 32 5.65 -15.52 11.46
N LEU A 33 4.79 -15.76 10.47
CA LEU A 33 5.21 -16.26 9.17
C LEU A 33 6.12 -15.26 8.45
N ALA A 34 5.75 -13.99 8.38
CA ALA A 34 6.59 -12.97 7.75
C ALA A 34 7.96 -12.84 8.47
N ALA A 35 7.96 -12.93 9.81
CA ALA A 35 9.18 -12.86 10.61
C ALA A 35 10.13 -14.05 10.39
N SER A 36 9.63 -15.21 9.96
CA SER A 36 10.50 -16.34 9.58
C SER A 36 11.14 -16.16 8.19
N ASN A 37 10.93 -15.01 7.53
CA ASN A 37 11.47 -14.65 6.22
C ASN A 37 11.36 -15.77 5.16
N PRO A 38 10.15 -16.35 4.94
CA PRO A 38 9.95 -17.39 3.93
C PRO A 38 10.13 -16.79 2.52
N ASP A 39 10.29 -17.62 1.50
CA ASP A 39 10.19 -17.15 0.11
C ASP A 39 8.87 -16.38 -0.12
N TRP A 40 8.92 -15.29 -0.88
CA TRP A 40 7.78 -14.41 -1.13
C TRP A 40 6.56 -15.14 -1.72
N MET A 41 6.76 -16.10 -2.63
CA MET A 41 5.66 -16.90 -3.19
C MET A 41 5.11 -17.87 -2.15
N ALA A 42 5.97 -18.47 -1.33
CA ALA A 42 5.54 -19.33 -0.23
C ALA A 42 4.70 -18.56 0.80
N TYR A 43 5.08 -17.32 1.14
CA TYR A 43 4.25 -16.43 1.95
C TYR A 43 2.89 -16.16 1.29
N GLY A 44 2.88 -15.81 0.01
CA GLY A 44 1.65 -15.53 -0.74
C GLY A 44 0.65 -16.69 -0.68
N ASN A 45 1.13 -17.92 -0.88
CA ASN A 45 0.30 -19.12 -0.81
C ASN A 45 -0.30 -19.34 0.59
N GLN A 46 0.51 -19.17 1.64
CA GLN A 46 0.02 -19.31 3.01
C GLN A 46 -0.91 -18.17 3.42
N PHE A 47 -0.64 -16.94 2.97
CA PHE A 47 -1.51 -15.79 3.21
C PHE A 47 -2.90 -16.04 2.64
N VAL A 48 -3.02 -16.51 1.39
CA VAL A 48 -4.30 -16.88 0.78
C VAL A 48 -5.00 -17.96 1.62
N ALA A 49 -4.28 -19.01 2.02
CA ALA A 49 -4.84 -20.07 2.85
C ALA A 49 -5.33 -19.56 4.22
N GLU A 50 -4.63 -18.61 4.86
CA GLU A 50 -5.07 -17.99 6.10
C GLU A 50 -6.32 -17.10 5.90
N MET A 51 -6.44 -16.41 4.77
CA MET A 51 -7.64 -15.64 4.43
C MET A 51 -8.84 -16.55 4.18
N ASP A 52 -8.66 -17.68 3.49
CA ASP A 52 -9.73 -18.67 3.29
C ASP A 52 -10.20 -19.29 4.60
N LYS A 53 -9.30 -19.54 5.57
CA LYS A 53 -9.68 -19.99 6.92
C LYS A 53 -10.46 -18.93 7.70
N LEU A 54 -10.21 -17.65 7.43
CA LEU A 54 -10.86 -16.55 8.13
C LEU A 54 -12.28 -16.29 7.61
N LEU A 55 -12.55 -16.55 6.32
CA LEU A 55 -13.85 -16.31 5.66
C LEU A 55 -15.05 -16.82 6.48
N PRO A 56 -15.12 -18.11 6.89
CA PRO A 56 -16.31 -18.63 7.60
C PRO A 56 -16.56 -17.93 8.93
N SER A 57 -15.49 -17.50 9.61
CA SER A 57 -15.59 -16.88 10.94
C SER A 57 -15.97 -15.41 10.94
N THR A 58 -15.88 -14.75 9.78
CA THR A 58 -16.18 -13.32 9.65
C THR A 58 -17.57 -13.05 9.08
N GLY A 59 -18.21 -14.05 8.46
CA GLY A 59 -19.47 -13.87 7.72
C GLY A 59 -19.35 -12.96 6.48
N LYS A 60 -18.11 -12.62 6.08
CA LYS A 60 -17.82 -11.71 4.97
C LYS A 60 -17.65 -12.48 3.67
N SER A 61 -18.04 -11.85 2.57
CA SER A 61 -17.64 -12.28 1.24
C SER A 61 -16.13 -12.09 1.05
N ARG A 62 -15.54 -12.78 0.05
CA ARG A 62 -14.14 -12.57 -0.35
C ARG A 62 -13.83 -11.11 -0.67
N ARG A 63 -14.77 -10.41 -1.31
CA ARG A 63 -14.62 -8.99 -1.65
C ARG A 63 -14.57 -8.10 -0.42
N GLU A 64 -15.39 -8.37 0.58
CA GLU A 64 -15.38 -7.62 1.84
C GLU A 64 -14.13 -7.95 2.67
N LEU A 65 -13.63 -9.19 2.58
CA LEU A 65 -12.41 -9.59 3.27
C LEU A 65 -11.21 -8.76 2.82
N THR A 66 -11.08 -8.44 1.53
CA THR A 66 -9.97 -7.61 1.01
C THR A 66 -9.95 -6.18 1.57
N GLN A 67 -11.07 -5.73 2.11
CA GLN A 67 -11.20 -4.42 2.73
C GLN A 67 -10.87 -4.42 4.23
N THR A 68 -10.70 -5.60 4.84
CA THR A 68 -10.39 -5.73 6.27
C THR A 68 -8.97 -5.29 6.61
N VAL A 69 -8.78 -4.86 7.85
CA VAL A 69 -7.46 -4.50 8.39
C VAL A 69 -6.50 -5.69 8.33
N VAL A 70 -6.94 -6.90 8.68
CA VAL A 70 -6.08 -8.10 8.63
C VAL A 70 -5.57 -8.37 7.22
N TYR A 71 -6.45 -8.28 6.22
CA TYR A 71 -6.05 -8.47 4.83
C TYR A 71 -5.02 -7.43 4.39
N ARG A 72 -5.28 -6.14 4.67
CA ARG A 72 -4.37 -5.03 4.32
C ARG A 72 -3.00 -5.18 4.97
N VAL A 73 -2.96 -5.55 6.25
CA VAL A 73 -1.70 -5.79 6.96
C VAL A 73 -0.99 -7.04 6.41
N GLY A 74 -1.72 -8.12 6.15
CA GLY A 74 -1.16 -9.34 5.55
C GLY A 74 -0.56 -9.10 4.17
N GLN A 75 -1.22 -8.28 3.35
CA GLN A 75 -0.71 -7.84 2.06
C GLN A 75 0.56 -6.98 2.22
N ASP A 76 0.58 -6.01 3.13
CA ASP A 76 1.76 -5.17 3.39
C ASP A 76 2.96 -6.00 3.83
N LEU A 77 2.77 -6.98 4.73
CA LEU A 77 3.81 -7.92 5.12
C LEU A 77 4.39 -8.68 3.93
N GLY A 78 3.53 -9.15 3.01
CA GLY A 78 3.97 -9.79 1.76
C GLY A 78 4.74 -8.83 0.85
N SER A 79 4.30 -7.58 0.74
CA SER A 79 5.00 -6.53 0.00
C SER A 79 6.39 -6.24 0.59
N ARG A 80 6.52 -6.15 1.91
CA ARG A 80 7.81 -5.99 2.61
C ARG A 80 8.77 -7.12 2.29
N LEU A 81 8.27 -8.35 2.36
CA LEU A 81 9.04 -9.55 2.06
C LEU A 81 9.53 -9.56 0.60
N GLY A 82 8.63 -9.26 -0.35
CA GLY A 82 8.97 -9.17 -1.76
C GLY A 82 10.02 -8.10 -2.06
N VAL A 83 9.94 -6.93 -1.39
CA VAL A 83 10.96 -5.88 -1.49
C VAL A 83 12.29 -6.33 -0.91
N ALA A 84 12.29 -6.91 0.30
CA ALA A 84 13.51 -7.39 0.96
C ALA A 84 14.24 -8.47 0.16
N GLN A 85 13.50 -9.30 -0.58
CA GLN A 85 14.03 -10.37 -1.42
C GLN A 85 14.32 -9.94 -2.87
N GLY A 86 14.15 -8.66 -3.20
CA GLY A 86 14.36 -8.14 -4.56
C GLY A 86 13.37 -8.66 -5.61
N LYS A 87 12.26 -9.28 -5.18
CA LYS A 87 11.18 -9.78 -6.04
C LYS A 87 10.18 -8.67 -6.41
N MET A 88 10.14 -7.61 -5.62
CA MET A 88 9.30 -6.45 -5.84
C MET A 88 10.12 -5.17 -5.68
N ARG A 89 9.87 -4.16 -6.51
CA ARG A 89 10.42 -2.83 -6.29
C ARG A 89 9.60 -2.09 -5.24
N ARG A 90 10.23 -1.18 -4.50
CA ARG A 90 9.51 -0.22 -3.67
C ARG A 90 8.66 0.69 -4.56
N SER A 91 7.43 0.96 -4.11
CA SER A 91 6.57 1.96 -4.74
C SER A 91 7.20 3.35 -4.61
N ASP A 92 7.06 4.19 -5.64
CA ASP A 92 7.43 5.60 -5.59
C ASP A 92 6.21 6.49 -5.85
N TYR A 93 6.36 7.81 -5.77
CA TYR A 93 5.25 8.76 -5.98
C TYR A 93 4.60 8.65 -7.37
N ARG A 94 5.29 8.09 -8.36
CA ARG A 94 4.76 7.93 -9.72
C ARG A 94 3.72 6.81 -9.75
N ASP A 95 3.84 5.82 -8.89
CA ASP A 95 2.84 4.76 -8.76
C ASP A 95 1.53 5.33 -8.20
N GLU A 96 1.62 6.17 -7.17
CA GLU A 96 0.47 6.91 -6.63
C GLU A 96 -0.12 7.85 -7.69
N LEU A 97 0.71 8.52 -8.50
CA LEU A 97 0.26 9.36 -9.60
C LEU A 97 -0.47 8.57 -10.68
N GLN A 98 0.04 7.39 -11.07
CA GLN A 98 -0.63 6.51 -12.04
C GLN A 98 -1.97 6.01 -11.49
N GLN A 99 -2.00 5.63 -10.22
CA GLN A 99 -3.23 5.19 -9.55
C GLN A 99 -4.26 6.32 -9.48
N LEU A 100 -3.84 7.55 -9.15
CA LEU A 100 -4.70 8.73 -9.16
C LEU A 100 -5.31 8.94 -10.55
N ILE A 101 -4.48 8.93 -11.60
CA ILE A 101 -4.94 9.11 -12.98
C ILE A 101 -5.97 8.02 -13.32
N ALA A 102 -5.65 6.75 -13.08
CA ALA A 102 -6.50 5.62 -13.43
C ALA A 102 -7.84 5.60 -12.66
N THR A 103 -7.90 6.16 -11.45
CA THR A 103 -9.09 6.12 -10.60
C THR A 103 -9.97 7.36 -10.69
N ARG A 104 -9.40 8.53 -11.01
CA ARG A 104 -10.12 9.81 -11.01
C ARG A 104 -10.32 10.42 -12.39
N PHE A 105 -9.59 9.95 -13.40
CA PHE A 105 -9.62 10.53 -14.75
C PHE A 105 -9.83 9.41 -15.77
N ARG A 106 -10.57 9.69 -16.84
CA ARG A 106 -10.79 8.72 -17.92
C ARG A 106 -9.54 8.54 -18.76
N THR A 107 -8.74 9.60 -18.89
CA THR A 107 -7.53 9.61 -19.70
C THR A 107 -6.41 10.43 -19.04
N ARG A 108 -5.17 10.19 -19.46
CA ARG A 108 -4.02 11.04 -19.06
C ARG A 108 -4.18 12.48 -19.51
N ARG A 109 -4.77 12.69 -20.69
CA ARG A 109 -5.05 14.02 -21.24
C ARG A 109 -5.98 14.81 -20.33
N GLU A 110 -7.08 14.21 -19.88
CA GLU A 110 -8.02 14.84 -18.95
C GLU A 110 -7.32 15.25 -17.63
N PHE A 111 -6.45 14.40 -17.11
CA PHE A 111 -5.62 14.75 -15.95
C PHE A 111 -4.68 15.93 -16.23
N CYS A 112 -4.01 15.95 -17.39
CA CYS A 112 -3.15 17.05 -17.80
C CYS A 112 -3.93 18.37 -17.94
N GLU A 113 -5.12 18.33 -18.55
CA GLU A 113 -6.01 19.49 -18.69
C GLU A 113 -6.44 20.03 -17.32
N ALA A 114 -6.80 19.15 -16.38
CA ALA A 114 -7.22 19.55 -15.04
C ALA A 114 -6.08 20.10 -14.17
N THR A 115 -4.85 19.61 -14.36
CA THR A 115 -3.68 20.00 -13.55
C THR A 115 -2.84 21.12 -14.19
N GLY A 116 -2.98 21.34 -15.49
CA GLY A 116 -2.11 22.22 -16.29
C GLY A 116 -0.72 21.64 -16.54
N LEU A 117 -0.50 20.34 -16.28
CA LEU A 117 0.73 19.65 -16.67
C LEU A 117 0.70 19.34 -18.17
N SER A 118 1.85 19.38 -18.83
CA SER A 118 1.93 18.93 -20.22
C SER A 118 1.96 17.40 -20.30
N GLU A 119 1.33 16.83 -21.35
CA GLU A 119 1.33 15.38 -21.58
C GLU A 119 2.74 14.81 -21.76
N ASP A 120 3.64 15.57 -22.40
CA ASP A 120 5.05 15.21 -22.57
C ASP A 120 5.78 15.11 -21.22
N MET A 121 5.61 16.12 -20.37
CA MET A 121 6.22 16.15 -19.04
C MET A 121 5.71 14.97 -18.20
N LEU A 122 4.39 14.75 -18.17
CA LEU A 122 3.80 13.63 -17.45
C LEU A 122 4.35 12.29 -17.98
N SER A 123 4.42 12.13 -19.30
CA SER A 123 4.94 10.89 -19.92
C SER A 123 6.39 10.62 -19.53
N HIS A 124 7.25 11.65 -19.51
CA HIS A 124 8.63 11.52 -19.06
C HIS A 124 8.76 11.19 -17.58
N VAL A 125 7.90 11.77 -16.73
CA VAL A 125 7.88 11.50 -15.29
C VAL A 125 7.46 10.06 -15.03
N LEU A 126 6.36 9.60 -15.64
CA LEU A 126 5.87 8.23 -15.51
C LEU A 126 6.85 7.19 -16.04
N ALA A 127 7.60 7.53 -17.10
CA ALA A 127 8.67 6.70 -17.65
C ALA A 127 10.00 6.77 -16.86
N LYS A 128 10.02 7.42 -15.69
CA LYS A 128 11.21 7.60 -14.83
C LYS A 128 12.39 8.31 -15.53
N ARG A 129 12.13 9.08 -16.58
CA ARG A 129 13.15 9.86 -17.31
C ARG A 129 13.36 11.24 -16.71
N LYS A 130 12.35 11.77 -16.01
CA LYS A 130 12.38 13.06 -15.31
C LYS A 130 11.73 12.97 -13.93
N ASN A 131 12.00 13.96 -13.10
CA ASN A 131 11.27 14.23 -11.86
C ASN A 131 10.53 15.55 -11.99
N LEU A 132 9.34 15.66 -11.40
CA LEU A 132 8.72 16.96 -11.17
C LEU A 132 9.41 17.64 -10.00
N ALA A 133 9.61 18.95 -10.11
CA ALA A 133 9.89 19.76 -8.92
C ALA A 133 8.71 19.60 -7.94
N ILE A 134 9.02 19.54 -6.64
CA ILE A 134 8.01 19.30 -5.60
C ILE A 134 6.92 20.37 -5.66
N ASP A 135 7.29 21.64 -5.85
CA ASP A 135 6.35 22.76 -5.94
C ASP A 135 5.41 22.61 -7.14
N THR A 136 5.96 22.28 -8.32
CA THR A 136 5.15 22.03 -9.52
C THR A 136 4.18 20.86 -9.32
N LEU A 137 4.63 19.78 -8.68
CA LEU A 137 3.75 18.65 -8.37
C LEU A 137 2.67 19.04 -7.35
N ALA A 138 3.03 19.80 -6.31
CA ALA A 138 2.10 20.24 -5.29
C ALA A 138 1.01 21.16 -5.87
N GLU A 139 1.40 22.15 -6.67
CA GLU A 139 0.47 23.07 -7.35
C GLU A 139 -0.46 22.33 -8.32
N ALA A 140 0.09 21.40 -9.11
CA ALA A 140 -0.69 20.58 -10.03
C ALA A 140 -1.73 19.72 -9.29
N LEU A 141 -1.32 19.04 -8.21
CA LEU A 141 -2.21 18.20 -7.41
C LEU A 141 -3.28 19.02 -6.66
N ALA A 142 -2.94 20.22 -6.19
CA ALA A 142 -3.88 21.10 -5.50
C ALA A 142 -5.10 21.45 -6.36
N LYS A 143 -4.91 21.66 -7.68
CA LYS A 143 -6.01 21.94 -8.63
C LYS A 143 -7.04 20.82 -8.74
N VAL A 144 -6.64 19.59 -8.44
CA VAL A 144 -7.50 18.40 -8.47
C VAL A 144 -7.89 17.91 -7.07
N GLY A 145 -7.62 18.72 -6.03
CA GLY A 145 -8.01 18.45 -4.65
C GLY A 145 -7.11 17.49 -3.89
N PHE A 146 -5.83 17.37 -4.29
CA PHE A 146 -4.84 16.52 -3.64
C PHE A 146 -3.68 17.34 -3.08
N ALA A 147 -3.03 16.82 -2.03
CA ALA A 147 -1.87 17.44 -1.41
C ALA A 147 -0.74 16.42 -1.22
N ILE A 148 0.50 16.90 -1.28
CA ILE A 148 1.67 16.12 -0.89
C ILE A 148 1.75 16.12 0.64
N HIS A 149 2.05 14.95 1.23
CA HIS A 149 2.26 14.82 2.66
C HIS A 149 3.57 14.07 2.91
N ILE A 150 4.26 14.42 4.00
CA ILE A 150 5.45 13.70 4.46
C ILE A 150 5.00 12.60 5.41
N THR A 151 5.38 11.36 5.12
CA THR A 151 5.16 10.22 6.01
C THR A 151 6.46 9.83 6.71
N PRO A 152 6.40 9.42 7.99
CA PRO A 152 7.54 8.79 8.64
C PRO A 152 7.98 7.57 7.82
N MET A 153 9.28 7.46 7.57
CA MET A 153 9.83 6.21 7.08
C MET A 153 9.61 5.17 8.18
N ALA A 154 8.93 4.06 7.88
CA ALA A 154 8.80 2.98 8.85
C ALA A 154 10.21 2.61 9.32
N ASP A 155 10.47 2.73 10.63
CA ASP A 155 11.77 2.43 11.21
C ASP A 155 12.17 1.02 10.77
N THR A 156 13.21 0.95 9.96
CA THR A 156 13.94 -0.29 9.78
C THR A 156 14.66 -0.51 11.11
N THR A 157 13.98 -1.06 12.12
CA THR A 157 14.67 -1.64 13.26
C THR A 157 15.50 -2.79 12.70
N VAL A 158 16.74 -2.47 12.32
CA VAL A 158 17.82 -3.42 12.17
C VAL A 158 18.00 -4.02 13.56
N SER A 159 17.27 -5.09 13.84
CA SER A 159 17.54 -5.91 15.01
C SER A 159 18.95 -6.46 14.79
N THR A 160 19.89 -5.89 15.56
CA THR A 160 21.27 -6.34 15.65
C THR A 160 21.33 -7.49 16.63
#